data_AF-A0A8B7JSU5-F1
#
_entry.id   AF-A0A8B7JSU5-F1
#
_cell.length_a   1.000
_cell.length_b   1.000
_cell.length_c   1.000
_cell.angle_alpha   90.00
_cell.angle_beta   90.00
_cell.angle_gamma   90.00
#
_symmetry.space_group_name_H-M   'P 1'
#
loop_
_entity.id
_entity.type
_entity.pdbx_description
1 polymer ?
#
loop_
_entity_poly.entity_id
_entity_poly.type
_entity_poly.pdbx_seq_one_letter_code
_entity_poly.pdbx_strand_id
1 'polypeptide(L)'
;MRDRAMDRIQFACSVCKFRSFEEDEIQKHLQSKFHKETLRYIGTKLPDKTVEFLQEYIINRNKKIEKRRQELTEKEGTKQKPDPFKGIGQEHFFKKIEAAHCMACDMLIPAQNHLLQRHLRSADHNRNRRVSNRPFASVRFRAGAFHLC
;
A
#
# COMPACT_ATOMS: atom_id res chain seq x y z
N MET A 1 6.04 -1.90 6.20
CA MET A 1 5.83 -1.10 4.97
C MET A 1 4.38 -1.34 4.58
N ARG A 2 3.54 -0.32 4.35
CA ARG A 2 2.16 -0.55 3.89
C ARG A 2 2.22 -1.17 2.50
N ASP A 3 1.52 -2.29 2.31
CA ASP A 3 1.39 -2.97 1.03
C ASP A 3 0.81 -2.02 -0.04
N ARG A 4 1.37 -1.99 -1.25
CA ARG A 4 0.84 -1.27 -2.42
C ARG A 4 -0.61 -1.66 -2.76
N ALA A 5 -1.08 -2.80 -2.28
CA ALA A 5 -2.48 -3.19 -2.32
C ALA A 5 -3.37 -2.34 -1.38
N MET A 6 -2.89 -1.96 -0.19
CA MET A 6 -3.61 -1.08 0.74
C MET A 6 -3.77 0.34 0.20
N ASP A 7 -2.78 0.85 -0.54
CA ASP A 7 -2.80 2.19 -1.16
C ASP A 7 -3.85 2.34 -2.27
N ARG A 8 -4.46 1.25 -2.73
CA ARG A 8 -5.58 1.28 -3.70
C ARG A 8 -6.95 1.27 -3.03
N ILE A 9 -7.02 1.06 -1.71
CA ILE A 9 -8.28 0.95 -0.98
C ILE A 9 -8.50 2.23 -0.17
N GLN A 10 -9.10 3.23 -0.81
CA GLN A 10 -9.48 4.50 -0.19
C GLN A 10 -10.93 4.49 0.27
N PHE A 11 -11.18 5.10 1.42
CA PHE A 11 -12.51 5.54 1.82
C PHE A 11 -13.03 6.59 0.85
N ALA A 12 -14.33 6.57 0.58
CA ALA A 12 -14.93 7.50 -0.36
C ALA A 12 -16.38 7.82 -0.03
N CYS A 13 -16.74 9.09 -0.19
CA CYS A 13 -18.12 9.55 -0.24
C CYS A 13 -18.46 9.92 -1.69
N SER A 14 -19.38 9.19 -2.31
CA SER A 14 -19.80 9.45 -3.69
C SER A 14 -20.61 10.74 -3.83
N VAL A 15 -21.32 11.15 -2.77
CA VAL A 15 -22.15 12.36 -2.73
C VAL A 15 -21.27 13.61 -2.70
N CYS A 16 -20.29 13.66 -1.80
CA CYS A 16 -19.41 14.81 -1.63
C CYS A 16 -18.13 14.74 -2.48
N LYS A 17 -17.93 13.66 -3.26
CA LYS A 17 -16.68 13.35 -3.98
C LYS A 17 -15.42 13.34 -3.09
N PHE A 18 -15.59 13.13 -1.79
CA PHE A 18 -14.51 13.08 -0.81
C PHE A 18 -13.81 11.72 -0.85
N ARG A 19 -12.49 11.71 -0.69
CA ARG A 19 -11.66 10.49 -0.60
C ARG A 19 -10.60 10.67 0.48
N SER A 20 -10.35 9.61 1.24
CA SER A 20 -9.29 9.59 2.25
C SER A 20 -8.69 8.19 2.43
N PHE A 21 -7.47 8.17 2.94
CA PHE A 21 -6.82 6.94 3.41
C PHE A 21 -7.07 6.68 4.89
N GLU A 22 -7.57 7.62 5.66
CA GLU A 22 -7.71 7.51 7.11
C GLU A 22 -9.19 7.35 7.49
N GLU A 23 -9.48 6.40 8.37
CA GLU A 23 -10.85 6.10 8.82
C GLU A 23 -11.47 7.28 9.56
N ASP A 24 -10.69 7.91 10.45
CA ASP A 24 -11.13 9.07 11.22
C ASP A 24 -11.54 10.25 10.33
N GLU A 25 -10.85 10.45 9.20
CA GLU A 25 -11.17 11.53 8.26
C GLU A 25 -12.50 11.28 7.56
N ILE A 26 -12.78 10.05 7.11
CA ILE A 26 -14.08 9.74 6.51
C ILE A 26 -15.21 9.78 7.54
N GLN A 27 -14.99 9.34 8.77
CA GLN A 27 -16.01 9.42 9.83
C GLN A 27 -16.34 10.87 10.17
N LYS A 28 -15.32 11.73 10.37
CA LYS A 28 -15.50 13.17 10.55
C LYS A 28 -16.21 13.81 9.36
N HIS A 29 -15.86 13.40 8.14
CA HIS A 29 -16.54 13.87 6.93
C HIS A 29 -18.04 13.53 6.94
N LEU A 30 -18.43 12.28 7.23
CA LEU A 30 -19.83 11.85 7.27
C LEU A 30 -20.64 12.54 8.37
N GLN A 31 -19.98 12.94 9.47
CA GLN A 31 -20.63 13.68 10.57
C GLN A 31 -20.65 15.19 10.37
N SER A 32 -19.86 15.71 9.42
CA SER A 32 -19.71 17.14 9.16
C SER A 32 -21.01 17.80 8.72
N LYS A 33 -21.14 19.11 8.99
CA LYS A 33 -22.27 19.92 8.51
C LYS A 33 -22.38 19.85 6.99
N PHE A 34 -21.25 19.92 6.28
CA PHE A 34 -21.19 19.89 4.83
C PHE A 34 -21.84 18.63 4.23
N HIS A 35 -21.49 17.44 4.74
CA HIS A 35 -22.08 16.18 4.27
C HIS A 35 -23.59 16.12 4.52
N LYS A 36 -24.02 16.50 5.74
CA LYS A 36 -25.43 16.51 6.13
C LYS A 36 -26.25 17.49 5.30
N GLU A 37 -25.74 18.69 5.05
CA GLU A 37 -26.38 19.70 4.21
C GLU A 37 -26.46 19.27 2.75
N THR A 38 -25.41 18.63 2.23
CA THR A 38 -25.39 18.08 0.88
C THR A 38 -26.47 17.01 0.70
N LEU A 39 -26.58 16.07 1.65
CA LEU A 39 -27.64 15.05 1.64
C LEU A 39 -29.03 15.64 1.78
N ARG A 40 -29.21 16.63 2.66
CA ARG A 40 -30.49 17.34 2.80
C ARG A 40 -30.88 18.02 1.50
N TYR A 41 -29.94 18.68 0.83
CA TYR A 41 -30.19 19.30 -0.48
C TYR A 41 -30.60 18.26 -1.52
N ILE A 42 -29.91 17.12 -1.58
CA ILE A 42 -30.28 16.01 -2.47
C ILE A 42 -31.69 15.48 -2.14
N GLY A 43 -32.06 15.41 -0.86
CA GLY A 43 -33.41 15.01 -0.44
C GLY A 43 -34.52 15.96 -0.87
N THR A 44 -34.22 17.21 -1.23
CA THR A 44 -35.21 18.08 -1.88
C THR A 44 -35.51 17.67 -3.33
N LYS A 45 -34.68 16.81 -3.92
CA LYS A 45 -34.74 16.39 -5.33
C LYS A 45 -35.05 14.91 -5.50
N LEU A 46 -34.90 14.09 -4.46
CA LEU A 46 -35.07 12.65 -4.50
C LEU A 46 -35.98 12.16 -3.37
N PRO A 47 -36.71 11.05 -3.54
CA PRO A 47 -37.49 10.45 -2.47
C PRO A 47 -36.63 10.08 -1.26
N ASP A 48 -37.18 10.19 -0.05
CA ASP A 48 -36.47 9.92 1.21
C ASP A 48 -35.83 8.52 1.23
N LYS A 49 -36.55 7.50 0.76
CA LYS A 49 -36.01 6.12 0.65
C LYS A 49 -34.72 6.05 -0.18
N THR A 50 -34.61 6.86 -1.23
CA THR A 50 -33.40 6.92 -2.07
C THR A 50 -32.26 7.61 -1.34
N VAL A 51 -32.55 8.65 -0.56
CA VAL A 51 -31.56 9.38 0.25
C VAL A 51 -31.02 8.50 1.38
N GLU A 52 -31.91 7.79 2.07
CA GLU A 52 -31.56 6.79 3.08
C GLU A 52 -30.66 5.71 2.48
N PHE A 53 -31.04 5.16 1.32
CA PHE A 53 -30.22 4.19 0.60
C PHE A 53 -28.84 4.75 0.23
N LEU A 54 -28.74 6.01 -0.21
CA LEU A 54 -27.44 6.63 -0.53
C LEU A 54 -26.55 6.73 0.70
N GLN A 55 -27.10 7.15 1.84
CA GLN A 55 -26.37 7.23 3.10
C GLN A 55 -25.91 5.84 3.55
N GLU A 56 -26.80 4.85 3.53
CA GLU A 56 -26.49 3.47 3.89
C GLU A 56 -25.44 2.86 2.95
N TYR A 57 -25.55 3.12 1.64
CA TYR A 57 -24.59 2.66 0.64
C TYR A 57 -23.18 3.20 0.92
N ILE A 58 -23.05 4.48 1.27
CA ILE A 58 -21.76 5.08 1.63
C ILE A 58 -21.18 4.41 2.87
N ILE A 59 -21.99 4.22 3.92
CA ILE A 59 -21.57 3.56 5.16
C ILE A 59 -21.13 2.11 4.89
N ASN A 60 -21.96 1.33 4.21
CA ASN A 60 -21.68 -0.08 3.91
C ASN A 60 -20.43 -0.24 3.03
N ARG A 61 -20.24 0.65 2.05
CA ARG A 61 -19.04 0.67 1.21
C ARG A 61 -17.78 0.93 2.04
N ASN A 62 -17.80 1.90 2.95
CA ASN A 62 -16.66 2.21 3.82
C ASN A 62 -16.39 1.08 4.82
N LYS A 63 -17.42 0.45 5.37
CA LYS A 63 -17.28 -0.75 6.22
C LYS A 63 -16.63 -1.93 5.47
N LYS A 64 -16.94 -2.12 4.18
CA LYS A 64 -16.26 -3.12 3.33
C LYS A 64 -14.79 -2.75 3.07
N ILE A 65 -14.44 -1.47 3.07
CA ILE A 65 -13.06 -1.01 2.94
C ILE A 65 -12.28 -1.31 4.23
N GLU A 66 -12.83 -0.99 5.40
CA GLU A 66 -12.28 -1.34 6.71
C GLU A 66 -11.99 -2.83 6.82
N LYS A 67 -12.99 -3.68 6.52
CA LYS A 67 -12.83 -5.14 6.60
C LYS A 67 -11.70 -5.64 5.70
N ARG A 68 -11.62 -5.16 4.45
CA ARG A 68 -10.52 -5.54 3.54
C ARG A 68 -9.16 -5.09 4.04
N ARG A 69 -9.07 -3.94 4.72
CA ARG A 69 -7.81 -3.48 5.31
C ARG A 69 -7.39 -4.34 6.49
N GLN A 70 -8.33 -4.71 7.37
CA GLN A 70 -8.07 -5.62 8.48
C GLN A 70 -7.57 -6.98 7.98
N GLU A 71 -8.24 -7.57 6.98
CA GLU A 71 -7.83 -8.84 6.36
C GLU A 71 -6.42 -8.77 5.74
N LEU A 72 -6.02 -7.63 5.16
CA LEU A 72 -4.66 -7.43 4.64
C LEU A 72 -3.64 -7.35 5.78
N THR A 73 -3.94 -6.60 6.84
CA THR A 73 -3.07 -6.47 8.02
C THR A 73 -2.88 -7.80 8.74
N GLU A 74 -3.93 -8.62 8.88
CA GLU A 74 -3.86 -9.97 9.48
C GLU A 74 -3.02 -10.94 8.64
N LYS A 75 -3.11 -10.85 7.30
CA LYS A 75 -2.30 -11.66 6.38
C LYS A 75 -0.82 -11.25 6.35
N GLU A 76 -0.52 -9.98 6.63
CA GLU A 76 0.86 -9.52 6.79
C GLU A 76 1.43 -9.90 8.16
N GLY A 77 0.61 -9.91 9.22
CA GLY A 77 1.02 -10.29 10.58
C GLY A 77 1.49 -11.75 10.72
N THR A 78 1.07 -12.64 9.81
CA THR A 78 1.44 -14.07 9.82
C THR A 78 2.55 -14.44 8.84
N LYS A 79 3.01 -13.50 8.01
CA LYS A 79 4.14 -13.71 7.11
C LYS A 79 5.33 -12.87 7.57
N GLN A 80 6.04 -13.38 8.58
CA GLN A 80 7.49 -13.18 8.55
C GLN A 80 7.92 -13.68 7.17
N LYS A 81 8.36 -12.79 6.27
CA LYS A 81 9.03 -13.22 5.04
C LYS A 81 10.09 -14.21 5.52
N PRO A 82 9.97 -15.52 5.19
CA PRO A 82 10.96 -16.48 5.63
C PRO A 82 12.29 -15.92 5.14
N ASP A 83 13.23 -15.75 6.07
CA ASP A 83 14.59 -15.40 5.69
C ASP A 83 14.98 -16.40 4.61
N PRO A 84 15.25 -15.96 3.36
CA PRO A 84 15.60 -16.87 2.27
C PRO A 84 16.80 -17.76 2.61
N PHE A 85 17.53 -17.45 3.68
CA PHE A 85 18.70 -18.18 4.18
C PHE A 85 18.44 -19.04 5.43
N LYS A 86 17.19 -19.17 5.89
CA LYS A 86 16.87 -20.02 7.06
C LYS A 86 17.16 -21.50 6.75
N GLY A 87 18.19 -22.05 7.39
CA GLY A 87 18.67 -23.43 7.17
C GLY A 87 20.02 -23.53 6.44
N ILE A 88 20.64 -22.41 6.07
CA ILE A 88 21.96 -22.37 5.43
C ILE A 88 23.00 -21.98 6.50
N GLY A 89 23.92 -22.90 6.83
CA GLY A 89 24.98 -22.68 7.83
C GLY A 89 26.12 -21.77 7.33
N GLN A 90 26.92 -21.22 8.25
CA GLN A 90 27.96 -20.22 7.96
C GLN A 90 29.01 -20.69 6.95
N GLU A 91 29.20 -22.00 6.84
CA GLU A 91 30.08 -22.68 5.89
C GLU A 91 29.71 -22.44 4.41
N HIS A 92 28.47 -22.05 4.11
CA HIS A 92 27.99 -21.81 2.74
C HIS A 92 28.08 -20.35 2.28
N PHE A 93 28.69 -19.46 3.07
CA PHE A 93 28.76 -18.03 2.78
C PHE A 93 30.17 -17.61 2.35
N PHE A 94 30.33 -17.17 1.10
CA PHE A 94 31.63 -16.73 0.59
C PHE A 94 31.92 -15.22 0.77
N LYS A 95 30.92 -14.34 0.95
CA LYS A 95 31.09 -12.89 1.22
C LYS A 95 29.80 -12.21 1.70
N LYS A 96 29.89 -11.24 2.62
CA LYS A 96 28.77 -10.34 2.98
C LYS A 96 28.45 -9.45 1.77
N ILE A 97 27.18 -9.36 1.37
CA ILE A 97 26.75 -8.50 0.26
C ILE A 97 25.71 -7.52 0.79
N GLU A 98 26.01 -6.22 0.71
CA GLU A 98 25.01 -5.18 0.98
C GLU A 98 24.05 -5.08 -0.22
N ALA A 99 22.76 -4.84 0.04
CA ALA A 99 21.77 -4.58 -1.00
C ALA A 99 21.04 -3.25 -0.73
N ALA A 100 20.61 -2.58 -1.79
CA ALA A 100 19.72 -1.43 -1.70
C ALA A 100 18.31 -1.88 -2.08
N HIS A 101 17.31 -1.48 -1.29
CA HIS A 101 15.91 -1.69 -1.62
C HIS A 101 15.39 -0.49 -2.40
N CYS A 102 15.01 -0.71 -3.66
CA CYS A 102 14.33 0.32 -4.43
C CYS A 102 12.84 0.33 -4.06
N MET A 103 12.40 1.31 -3.28
CA MET A 103 10.98 1.45 -2.91
C MET A 103 10.06 1.70 -4.11
N ALA A 104 10.56 2.40 -5.14
CA ALA A 104 9.78 2.65 -6.36
C ALA A 104 9.44 1.33 -7.09
N CYS A 105 10.37 0.38 -7.14
CA CYS A 105 10.18 -0.89 -7.84
C CYS A 105 9.87 -2.07 -6.91
N ASP A 106 9.90 -1.86 -5.60
CA ASP A 106 9.82 -2.90 -4.57
C ASP A 106 10.77 -4.09 -4.82
N MET A 107 12.01 -3.77 -5.18
CA MET A 107 13.02 -4.76 -5.58
C MET A 107 14.31 -4.56 -4.80
N LEU A 108 14.91 -5.66 -4.34
CA LEU A 108 16.25 -5.68 -3.77
C LEU A 108 17.27 -5.71 -4.90
N ILE A 109 18.19 -4.75 -4.89
CA ILE A 109 19.27 -4.63 -5.88
C ILE A 109 20.58 -4.74 -5.09
N PRO A 110 21.55 -5.55 -5.52
CA PRO A 110 22.86 -5.56 -4.87
C PRO A 110 23.43 -4.14 -4.80
N ALA A 111 24.06 -3.76 -3.69
CA ALA A 111 24.62 -2.42 -3.47
C ALA A 111 25.93 -2.20 -4.26
N GLN A 112 25.96 -2.68 -5.49
CA GLN A 112 27.01 -2.46 -6.45
C GLN A 112 26.59 -1.31 -7.36
N ASN A 113 27.43 -0.28 -7.46
CA ASN A 113 27.09 0.97 -8.15
C ASN A 113 26.61 0.73 -9.59
N HIS A 114 27.25 -0.17 -10.34
CA HIS A 114 26.86 -0.46 -11.73
C HIS A 114 25.45 -1.08 -11.85
N LEU A 115 25.05 -1.96 -10.93
CA LEU A 115 23.72 -2.57 -10.93
C LEU A 115 22.64 -1.57 -10.50
N LEU A 116 22.95 -0.71 -9.54
CA LEU A 116 22.07 0.38 -9.12
C LEU A 116 21.87 1.39 -10.25
N GLN A 117 22.93 1.82 -10.93
CA GLN A 117 22.85 2.74 -12.06
C GLN A 117 22.07 2.14 -13.23
N ARG A 118 22.29 0.86 -13.55
CA ARG A 118 21.53 0.16 -14.58
C ARG A 118 20.05 0.12 -14.24
N HIS A 119 19.70 -0.16 -12.98
CA HIS A 119 18.32 -0.15 -12.52
C HIS A 119 17.69 1.25 -12.63
N LEU A 120 18.37 2.29 -12.16
CA LEU A 120 17.89 3.68 -12.20
C LEU A 120 17.58 4.18 -13.61
N ARG A 121 18.31 3.70 -14.62
CA ARG A 121 18.12 4.06 -16.03
C ARG A 121 17.09 3.20 -16.74
N SER A 122 16.58 2.14 -16.10
CA SER A 122 15.60 1.25 -16.72
C SER A 122 14.26 1.95 -16.98
N ALA A 123 13.62 1.60 -18.09
CA ALA A 123 12.29 2.11 -18.44
C ALA A 123 11.26 1.78 -17.34
N ASP A 124 11.37 0.60 -16.73
CA ASP A 124 10.50 0.17 -15.62
C ASP A 124 10.67 1.05 -14.38
N HIS A 125 11.91 1.35 -13.98
CA HIS A 125 12.16 2.27 -12.87
C HIS A 125 11.61 3.67 -13.16
N ASN A 126 11.82 4.17 -14.38
CA ASN A 126 11.31 5.49 -14.78
C ASN A 126 9.78 5.56 -14.81
N ARG A 127 9.11 4.45 -15.18
CA ARG A 127 7.64 4.34 -15.10
C ARG A 127 7.16 4.35 -13.65
N ASN A 128 7.81 3.57 -12.79
CA ASN A 128 7.41 3.40 -11.40
C ASN A 128 7.75 4.60 -10.51
N ARG A 129 8.82 5.36 -10.84
CA ARG A 129 9.25 6.56 -10.11
C ARG A 129 8.23 7.70 -10.16
N ARG A 130 7.39 7.76 -11.19
CA ARG A 130 6.32 8.79 -11.32
C ARG A 130 5.22 8.68 -10.27
N VAL A 131 5.18 7.58 -9.49
CA VAL A 131 4.11 7.25 -8.53
C VAL A 131 4.61 7.24 -7.07
N SER A 132 5.91 7.39 -6.80
CA SER A 132 6.46 7.38 -5.44
C SER A 132 7.72 8.24 -5.33
N ASN A 133 7.65 9.27 -4.49
CA ASN A 133 8.67 10.32 -4.36
C ASN A 133 9.64 10.08 -3.19
N ARG A 134 10.18 8.85 -3.03
CA ARG A 134 11.11 8.53 -1.92
C ARG A 134 12.38 7.80 -2.39
N PRO A 135 13.59 8.27 -2.01
CA PRO A 135 14.84 7.61 -2.36
C PRO A 135 15.14 6.45 -1.39
N PHE A 136 15.86 5.44 -1.91
CA PHE A 136 16.27 4.15 -1.33
C PHE A 136 16.38 4.02 0.19
N ALA A 137 16.11 2.81 0.69
CA ALA A 137 16.55 2.36 2.01
C ALA A 137 17.71 1.35 1.84
N SER A 138 18.82 1.55 2.55
CA SER A 138 19.90 0.55 2.61
C SER A 138 19.47 -0.60 3.51
N VAL A 139 19.63 -1.83 3.02
CA VAL A 139 19.27 -3.03 3.79
C VAL A 139 20.44 -4.01 3.69
N ARG A 140 21.02 -4.34 4.85
CA ARG A 140 22.14 -5.29 4.92
C ARG A 140 21.61 -6.71 4.88
N PHE A 141 22.09 -7.51 3.93
CA PHE A 141 21.80 -8.94 3.85
C PHE A 141 23.10 -9.74 3.88
N ARG A 142 23.00 -11.05 4.14
CA ARG A 142 24.08 -12.01 3.93
C ARG A 142 23.65 -12.92 2.78
N ALA A 143 24.34 -12.86 1.65
CA ALA A 143 24.01 -13.69 0.50
C ALA A 143 24.71 -15.05 0.59
N GLY A 144 23.94 -16.14 0.49
CA GLY A 144 24.44 -17.49 0.19
C GLY A 144 24.23 -17.83 -1.30
N ALA A 145 25.08 -18.69 -1.85
CA ALA A 145 24.92 -19.26 -3.19
C ALA A 145 25.03 -20.79 -3.11
N PHE A 146 24.01 -21.48 -3.61
CA PHE A 146 24.08 -22.91 -3.90
C PHE A 146 25.04 -23.12 -5.08
N HIS A 147 25.98 -24.07 -4.93
CA HIS A 147 26.76 -24.60 -6.04
C HIS A 147 25.81 -25.38 -6.96
N LEU A 148 25.77 -25.02 -8.25
CA LEU A 148 25.46 -25.96 -9.31
C LEU A 148 26.69 -26.86 -9.47
N CYS A 149 26.59 -28.11 -9.00
CA CYS A 149 27.26 -29.23 -9.64
C CYS A 149 26.26 -29.92 -10.56
#